data_AF-A0A4Y2T9E9-F1
#
_entry.id   AF-A0A4Y2T9E9-F1
#
_cell.length_a   1.000
_cell.length_b   1.000
_cell.length_c   1.000
_cell.angle_alpha   90.00
_cell.angle_beta   90.00
_cell.angle_gamma   90.00
#
_symmetry.space_group_name_H-M   'P 1'
#
loop_
_entity.id
_entity.type
_entity.pdbx_description
1 polymer ?
#
loop_
_entity_poly.entity_id
_entity_poly.type
_entity_poly.pdbx_seq_one_letter_code
_entity_poly.pdbx_strand_id
1 'polypeptide(L)'
;MDRIQKSDTLKDKITSRLPAKRHPSIIIYDIPNDTTDEEIQASLKANTGIEKDLKLRFKLRGRKQETSHWIMEAPAEEFHKIIPVEKISVNWEIHNIKEFYHIQRCNNCHEYGHPAAKCTATRPFCGYCAQRHPTSKCRTWYPRCINCEHSNATKGTRYRTDHPASSPNCSSYKKEIQTYKNTRDY
;
A
#
# COMPACT_ATOMS: atom_id res chain seq x y z
N MET A 1 35.79 -27.95 36.36
CA MET A 1 35.74 -28.26 34.93
C MET A 1 34.29 -28.18 34.47
N ASP A 2 33.68 -27.01 34.61
CA ASP A 2 33.62 -25.97 33.57
C ASP A 2 32.38 -26.13 32.70
N ARG A 3 31.48 -25.14 32.78
CA ARG A 3 30.66 -24.56 31.70
C ARG A 3 29.30 -24.03 32.18
N ILE A 4 29.26 -23.22 33.23
CA ILE A 4 28.12 -22.32 33.46
C ILE A 4 28.64 -20.96 33.99
N GLN A 5 29.44 -20.26 33.18
CA GLN A 5 29.76 -18.84 33.40
C GLN A 5 30.02 -18.19 32.04
N LYS A 6 28.97 -18.05 31.22
CA LYS A 6 29.03 -17.25 29.98
C LYS A 6 27.67 -16.76 29.49
N SER A 7 26.77 -16.42 30.42
CA SER A 7 25.43 -15.90 30.09
C SER A 7 25.29 -14.39 30.30
N ASP A 8 26.09 -13.77 31.16
CA ASP A 8 25.86 -12.37 31.54
C ASP A 8 26.62 -11.36 30.67
N THR A 9 27.68 -11.77 29.97
CA THR A 9 28.45 -10.89 29.07
C THR A 9 27.88 -10.74 27.66
N LEU A 10 26.79 -11.44 27.35
CA LEU A 10 26.14 -11.40 26.02
C LEU A 10 24.99 -10.38 25.93
N LYS A 11 24.44 -9.92 27.06
CA LYS A 11 23.32 -8.95 27.07
C LYS A 11 23.76 -7.53 26.72
N ASP A 12 24.99 -7.15 27.05
CA ASP A 12 25.49 -5.78 26.85
C ASP A 12 25.99 -5.48 25.42
N LYS A 13 26.05 -6.49 24.53
CA LYS A 13 26.52 -6.31 23.14
C LYS A 13 25.43 -6.42 22.09
N ILE A 14 24.18 -6.68 22.47
CA ILE A 14 23.05 -6.65 21.56
C ILE A 14 22.39 -5.29 21.69
N THR A 15 23.00 -4.25 21.09
CA THR A 15 22.21 -3.08 20.69
C THR A 15 21.25 -3.57 19.61
N SER A 16 20.06 -4.02 20.01
CA SER A 16 18.96 -4.26 19.09
C SER A 16 18.56 -2.90 18.52
N ARG A 17 19.28 -2.43 17.50
CA ARG A 17 18.83 -1.28 16.71
C ARG A 17 17.53 -1.74 16.06
N LEU A 18 16.41 -1.20 16.53
CA LEU A 18 15.15 -1.36 15.82
C LEU A 18 15.40 -0.97 14.36
N PRO A 19 14.97 -1.78 13.37
CA PRO A 19 15.13 -1.44 11.98
C PRO A 19 14.60 -0.02 11.76
N ALA A 20 15.38 0.84 11.10
CA ALA A 20 14.92 2.17 10.76
C ALA A 20 13.57 2.07 10.01
N LYS A 21 12.63 2.92 10.38
CA LYS A 21 11.34 2.99 9.67
C LYS A 21 11.61 3.38 8.22
N ARG A 22 10.78 2.86 7.31
CA ARG A 22 10.92 3.17 5.88
C ARG A 22 10.21 4.47 5.55
N HIS A 23 10.68 5.22 4.57
CA HIS A 23 9.96 6.38 4.07
C HIS A 23 8.60 6.03 3.46
N PRO A 24 7.60 6.93 3.53
CA PRO A 24 6.34 6.77 2.84
C PRO A 24 6.54 6.81 1.32
N SER A 25 5.47 6.50 0.59
CA SER A 25 5.49 6.55 -0.86
C SER A 25 4.31 7.36 -1.36
N ILE A 26 4.51 8.06 -2.46
CA ILE A 26 3.46 8.70 -3.23
C ILE A 26 3.18 7.90 -4.50
N ILE A 27 2.00 8.09 -5.06
CA ILE A 27 1.62 7.63 -6.39
C ILE A 27 1.18 8.82 -7.22
N ILE A 28 1.76 8.96 -8.41
CA ILE A 28 1.35 9.93 -9.42
C ILE A 28 0.61 9.16 -10.52
N TYR A 29 -0.63 9.53 -10.79
CA TYR A 29 -1.52 8.75 -11.65
C TYR A 29 -1.45 9.17 -13.11
N ASP A 30 -1.34 8.17 -13.98
CA ASP A 30 -1.66 8.25 -15.42
C ASP A 30 -0.67 9.16 -16.18
N ILE A 31 0.62 9.02 -15.87
CA ILE A 31 1.72 9.69 -16.56
C ILE A 31 1.95 9.02 -17.93
N PRO A 32 2.04 9.76 -19.04
CA PRO A 32 2.43 9.23 -20.35
C PRO A 32 3.75 8.45 -20.31
N ASN A 33 3.84 7.34 -21.04
CA ASN A 33 5.01 6.43 -20.97
C ASN A 33 6.31 7.03 -21.54
N ASP A 34 6.20 8.05 -22.38
CA ASP A 34 7.29 8.85 -22.95
C ASP A 34 7.81 9.94 -22.00
N THR A 35 7.10 10.20 -20.89
CA THR A 35 7.56 11.15 -19.86
C THR A 35 8.78 10.61 -19.11
N THR A 36 9.78 11.47 -18.94
CA THR A 36 11.06 11.14 -18.30
C THR A 36 11.00 11.33 -16.78
N ASP A 37 11.98 10.76 -16.04
CA ASP A 37 12.03 10.96 -14.58
C ASP A 37 12.35 12.44 -14.28
N GLU A 38 13.24 13.04 -15.06
CA GLU A 38 13.67 14.43 -14.94
C GLU A 38 12.48 15.41 -15.06
N GLU A 39 11.56 15.19 -16.01
CA GLU A 39 10.34 15.97 -16.16
C GLU A 39 9.42 15.85 -14.94
N ILE A 40 9.31 14.66 -14.35
CA ILE A 40 8.52 14.42 -13.14
C ILE A 40 9.17 15.10 -11.94
N GLN A 41 10.49 15.00 -11.75
CA GLN A 41 11.21 15.67 -10.66
C GLN A 41 11.07 17.19 -10.77
N ALA A 42 11.26 17.76 -11.98
CA ALA A 42 11.09 19.19 -12.22
C ALA A 42 9.67 19.65 -11.90
N SER A 43 8.67 18.88 -12.33
CA SER A 43 7.25 19.16 -12.04
C SER A 43 6.95 19.09 -10.55
N LEU A 44 7.47 18.09 -9.83
CA LEU A 44 7.32 17.98 -8.38
C LEU A 44 7.92 19.19 -7.67
N LYS A 45 9.16 19.58 -7.99
CA LYS A 45 9.82 20.76 -7.41
C LYS A 45 9.00 22.04 -7.66
N ALA A 46 8.55 22.25 -8.89
CA ALA A 46 7.79 23.44 -9.28
C ALA A 46 6.42 23.54 -8.59
N ASN A 47 5.71 22.41 -8.43
CA ASN A 47 4.35 22.42 -7.86
C ASN A 47 4.33 22.30 -6.33
N THR A 48 5.38 21.77 -5.70
CA THR A 48 5.37 21.41 -4.27
C THR A 48 6.45 22.10 -3.43
N GLY A 49 7.48 22.67 -4.07
CA GLY A 49 8.61 23.31 -3.35
C GLY A 49 9.52 22.32 -2.61
N ILE A 50 9.55 21.05 -3.06
CA ILE A 50 10.60 20.12 -2.63
C ILE A 50 11.94 20.50 -3.28
N GLU A 51 13.04 20.18 -2.62
CA GLU A 51 14.39 20.48 -3.11
C GLU A 51 15.11 19.22 -3.62
N LYS A 52 14.86 18.09 -2.96
CA LYS A 52 15.48 16.81 -3.25
C LYS A 52 14.62 16.00 -4.22
N ASP A 53 15.29 15.26 -5.10
CA ASP A 53 14.63 14.31 -5.99
C ASP A 53 14.09 13.12 -5.20
N LEU A 54 12.92 12.65 -5.61
CA LEU A 54 12.29 11.48 -5.03
C LEU A 54 12.81 10.22 -5.71
N LYS A 55 12.93 9.13 -4.96
CA LYS A 55 13.39 7.86 -5.54
C LYS A 55 12.23 7.14 -6.24
N LEU A 56 12.29 7.00 -7.56
CA LEU A 56 11.38 6.12 -8.30
C LEU A 56 11.55 4.66 -7.85
N ARG A 57 10.45 4.02 -7.43
CA ARG A 57 10.45 2.64 -6.94
C ARG A 57 10.06 1.66 -8.04
N PHE A 58 8.93 1.91 -8.67
CA PHE A 58 8.40 1.13 -9.78
C PHE A 58 7.24 1.89 -10.44
N LYS A 59 6.84 1.41 -11.61
CA LYS A 59 5.69 1.89 -12.36
C LYS A 59 4.61 0.80 -12.36
N LEU A 60 3.34 1.18 -12.20
CA LEU A 60 2.19 0.31 -12.43
C LEU A 60 1.52 0.72 -13.73
N ARG A 61 0.85 -0.22 -14.41
CA ARG A 61 0.04 0.10 -15.58
C ARG A 61 -1.03 1.16 -15.23
N GLY A 62 -1.12 2.20 -16.04
CA GLY A 62 -2.13 3.24 -15.90
C GLY A 62 -3.53 2.78 -16.32
N ARG A 63 -4.51 3.68 -16.17
CA ARG A 63 -5.91 3.43 -16.56
C ARG A 63 -6.10 3.60 -18.05
N LYS A 64 -5.37 4.53 -18.66
CA LYS A 64 -5.39 4.81 -20.10
C LYS A 64 -4.32 3.96 -20.81
N GLN A 65 -4.49 3.75 -22.11
CA GLN A 65 -3.41 3.19 -22.95
C GLN A 65 -2.19 4.13 -22.90
N GLU A 66 -1.00 3.55 -23.01
CA GLU A 66 0.28 4.28 -22.99
C GLU A 66 0.52 5.19 -21.78
N THR A 67 -0.10 4.86 -20.63
CA THR A 67 0.16 5.56 -19.37
C THR A 67 0.60 4.60 -18.27
N SER A 68 1.32 5.15 -17.30
CA SER A 68 1.78 4.47 -16.10
C SER A 68 1.47 5.28 -14.85
N HIS A 69 1.18 4.59 -13.74
CA HIS A 69 1.21 5.21 -12.42
C HIS A 69 2.62 5.08 -11.83
N TRP A 70 3.20 6.18 -11.38
CA TRP A 70 4.57 6.21 -10.86
C TRP A 70 4.55 6.18 -9.34
N ILE A 71 5.25 5.22 -8.74
CA ILE A 71 5.35 5.09 -7.29
C ILE A 71 6.74 5.57 -6.89
N MET A 72 6.78 6.61 -6.07
CA MET A 72 8.03 7.25 -5.64
C MET A 72 8.12 7.22 -4.12
N GLU A 73 9.30 6.92 -3.59
CA GLU A 73 9.60 7.02 -2.18
C GLU A 73 9.95 8.47 -1.84
N ALA A 74 9.30 9.01 -0.81
CA ALA A 74 9.45 10.40 -0.41
C ALA A 74 9.84 10.44 1.07
N PRO A 75 10.97 11.07 1.44
CA PRO A 75 11.29 11.30 2.84
C PRO A 75 10.24 12.20 3.51
N ALA A 76 10.23 12.17 4.83
CA ALA A 76 9.27 12.84 5.71
C ALA A 76 8.98 14.31 5.32
N GLU A 77 10.05 15.09 5.16
CA GLU A 77 9.98 16.53 4.87
C GLU A 77 9.33 16.80 3.50
N GLU A 78 9.75 16.08 2.47
CA GLU A 78 9.23 16.22 1.12
C GLU A 78 7.78 15.70 1.03
N PHE A 79 7.48 14.57 1.68
CA PHE A 79 6.15 13.97 1.69
C PHE A 79 5.08 14.94 2.23
N HIS A 80 5.37 15.63 3.35
CA HIS A 80 4.46 16.60 3.95
C HIS A 80 4.20 17.83 3.07
N LYS A 81 5.13 18.19 2.18
CA LYS A 81 4.93 19.23 1.17
C LYS A 81 4.08 18.74 0.00
N ILE A 82 4.26 17.48 -0.41
CA ILE A 82 3.62 16.92 -1.61
C ILE A 82 2.15 16.56 -1.38
N ILE A 83 1.81 15.89 -0.28
CA ILE A 83 0.46 15.35 -0.09
C ILE A 83 -0.65 16.41 -0.12
N PRO A 84 -0.50 17.60 0.50
CA PRO A 84 -1.53 18.63 0.46
C PRO A 84 -1.82 19.22 -0.94
N VAL A 85 -0.88 19.08 -1.88
CA VAL A 85 -1.02 19.64 -3.23
C VAL A 85 -2.06 18.88 -4.07
N GLU A 86 -2.25 17.57 -3.81
CA GLU A 86 -3.19 16.64 -4.46
C GLU A 86 -3.05 16.46 -5.99
N LYS A 87 -2.52 17.45 -6.72
CA LYS A 87 -2.38 17.44 -8.18
C LYS A 87 -1.17 18.24 -8.63
N ILE A 88 -0.45 17.73 -9.63
CA ILE A 88 0.67 18.44 -10.26
C ILE A 88 0.45 18.57 -11.76
N SER A 89 1.00 19.62 -12.35
CA SER A 89 1.11 19.74 -13.80
C SER A 89 2.44 19.13 -14.27
N VAL A 90 2.37 18.17 -15.21
CA VAL A 90 3.51 17.56 -15.91
C VAL A 90 3.25 17.69 -17.41
N ASN A 91 4.17 18.29 -18.16
CA ASN A 91 4.03 18.46 -19.62
C ASN A 91 2.66 19.04 -20.04
N TRP A 92 2.15 20.00 -19.27
CA TRP A 92 0.84 20.66 -19.47
C TRP A 92 -0.40 19.81 -19.16
N GLU A 93 -0.22 18.58 -18.67
CA GLU A 93 -1.30 17.71 -18.19
C GLU A 93 -1.36 17.69 -16.66
N ILE A 94 -2.57 17.64 -16.10
CA ILE A 94 -2.79 17.61 -14.65
C ILE A 94 -2.92 16.16 -14.18
N HIS A 95 -2.05 15.75 -13.27
CA HIS A 95 -2.02 14.41 -12.69
C HIS A 95 -2.33 14.44 -11.20
N ASN A 96 -3.13 13.48 -10.74
CA ASN A 96 -3.43 13.34 -9.33
C ASN A 96 -2.24 12.72 -8.60
N ILE A 97 -1.94 13.21 -7.40
CA ILE A 97 -1.00 12.64 -6.46
C ILE A 97 -1.75 12.16 -5.22
N LYS A 98 -1.41 10.96 -4.75
CA LYS A 98 -1.89 10.45 -3.45
C LYS A 98 -0.77 9.75 -2.71
N GLU A 99 -0.99 9.50 -1.42
CA GLU A 99 -0.20 8.55 -0.67
C GLU A 99 -0.42 7.12 -1.23
N PHE A 100 0.67 6.39 -1.40
CA PHE A 100 0.65 4.99 -1.84
C PHE A 100 0.98 4.06 -0.67
N TYR A 101 0.06 3.14 -0.40
CA TYR A 101 0.24 2.09 0.58
C TYR A 101 0.70 0.81 -0.09
N HIS A 102 1.86 0.26 0.32
CA HIS A 102 2.33 -1.06 -0.14
C HIS A 102 1.58 -2.19 0.58
N ILE A 103 0.25 -2.17 0.49
CA ILE A 103 -0.66 -3.17 1.08
C ILE A 103 -1.20 -4.00 -0.07
N GLN A 104 -0.62 -5.19 -0.24
CA GLN A 104 -1.09 -6.12 -1.26
C GLN A 104 -2.30 -6.89 -0.75
N ARG A 105 -3.37 -6.89 -1.56
CA ARG A 105 -4.49 -7.81 -1.39
C ARG A 105 -4.30 -9.02 -2.31
N CYS A 106 -4.46 -10.22 -1.78
CA CYS A 106 -4.44 -11.45 -2.54
C CYS A 106 -5.61 -11.50 -3.52
N ASN A 107 -5.35 -11.79 -4.80
CA ASN A 107 -6.41 -11.90 -5.82
C ASN A 107 -7.16 -13.24 -5.78
N ASN A 108 -6.76 -14.17 -4.91
CA ASN A 108 -7.40 -15.48 -4.74
C ASN A 108 -8.30 -15.53 -3.50
N CYS A 109 -7.79 -15.15 -2.32
CA CYS A 109 -8.58 -15.16 -1.07
C CYS A 109 -9.03 -13.79 -0.59
N HIS A 110 -8.54 -12.70 -1.18
CA HIS A 110 -8.82 -11.31 -0.80
C HIS A 110 -8.29 -10.86 0.57
N GLU A 111 -7.55 -11.69 1.30
CA GLU A 111 -6.78 -11.28 2.48
C GLU A 111 -5.58 -10.38 2.10
N TYR A 112 -5.03 -9.68 3.09
CA TYR A 112 -3.89 -8.79 2.90
C TYR A 112 -2.56 -9.47 3.25
N GLY A 113 -1.47 -8.93 2.71
CA GLY A 113 -0.09 -9.30 3.10
C GLY A 113 0.54 -10.42 2.30
N HIS A 114 -0.16 -11.03 1.32
CA HIS A 114 0.43 -12.03 0.45
C HIS A 114 -0.08 -11.96 -1.00
N PRO A 115 0.78 -12.31 -1.98
CA PRO A 115 0.36 -12.47 -3.38
C PRO A 115 -0.40 -13.77 -3.59
N ALA A 116 -1.19 -13.85 -4.67
CA ALA A 116 -1.91 -15.07 -5.05
C ALA A 116 -0.98 -16.30 -5.19
N ALA A 117 0.25 -16.10 -5.67
CA ALA A 117 1.25 -17.17 -5.81
C ALA A 117 1.68 -17.81 -4.47
N LYS A 118 1.48 -17.12 -3.34
CA LYS A 118 1.77 -17.63 -1.99
C LYS A 118 0.49 -17.92 -1.20
N CYS A 119 -0.66 -17.96 -1.87
CA CYS A 119 -1.94 -18.18 -1.23
C CYS A 119 -2.14 -19.68 -0.93
N THR A 120 -2.57 -19.99 0.29
CA THR A 120 -2.85 -21.36 0.74
C THR A 120 -4.29 -21.80 0.42
N ALA A 121 -5.17 -20.89 0.02
CA ALA A 121 -6.55 -21.22 -0.31
C ALA A 121 -6.64 -22.00 -1.63
N THR A 122 -7.17 -23.22 -1.57
CA THR A 122 -7.32 -24.13 -2.73
C THR A 122 -8.38 -23.69 -3.72
N ARG A 123 -9.37 -22.89 -3.28
CA ARG A 123 -10.43 -22.33 -4.13
C ARG A 123 -10.54 -20.82 -3.91
N PRO A 124 -10.77 -20.03 -4.97
CA PRO A 124 -10.90 -18.60 -4.86
C PRO A 124 -12.14 -18.22 -4.06
N PHE A 125 -12.05 -17.10 -3.37
CA PHE A 125 -13.18 -16.38 -2.84
C PHE A 125 -13.54 -15.22 -3.78
N CYS A 126 -14.80 -14.85 -3.79
CA CYS A 126 -15.29 -13.70 -4.51
C CYS A 126 -15.04 -12.43 -3.71
N GLY A 127 -14.33 -11.47 -4.29
CA GLY A 127 -14.08 -10.18 -3.67
C GLY A 127 -15.30 -9.28 -3.60
N TYR A 128 -16.41 -9.66 -4.24
CA TYR A 128 -17.67 -8.93 -4.20
C TYR A 128 -18.64 -9.50 -3.17
N CYS A 129 -18.87 -10.83 -3.14
CA CYS A 129 -19.89 -11.46 -2.28
C CYS A 129 -19.33 -12.47 -1.26
N ALA A 130 -18.02 -12.58 -1.10
CA ALA A 130 -17.34 -13.49 -0.18
C ALA A 130 -17.59 -15.01 -0.39
N GLN A 131 -18.29 -15.42 -1.46
CA GLN A 131 -18.56 -16.83 -1.77
C GLN A 131 -17.43 -17.52 -2.54
N ARG A 132 -17.45 -18.86 -2.63
CA ARG A 132 -16.40 -19.67 -3.28
C ARG A 132 -16.51 -19.70 -4.81
N HIS A 133 -16.11 -18.62 -5.47
CA HIS A 133 -15.92 -18.56 -6.92
C HIS A 133 -15.06 -17.35 -7.31
N PRO A 134 -14.51 -17.31 -8.54
CA PRO A 134 -13.83 -16.12 -9.06
C PRO A 134 -14.76 -14.90 -9.08
N THR A 135 -14.24 -13.72 -8.76
CA THR A 135 -15.00 -12.46 -8.79
C THR A 135 -15.63 -12.18 -10.15
N SER A 136 -14.96 -12.53 -11.25
CA SER A 136 -15.48 -12.38 -12.62
C SER A 136 -16.72 -13.22 -12.93
N LYS A 137 -17.00 -14.26 -12.13
CA LYS A 137 -18.18 -15.13 -12.26
C LYS A 137 -19.27 -14.79 -11.24
N CYS A 138 -19.14 -13.69 -10.50
CA CYS A 138 -20.15 -13.28 -9.53
C CYS A 138 -21.44 -12.87 -10.23
N ARG A 139 -22.58 -13.33 -9.71
CA ARG A 139 -23.93 -12.99 -10.19
C ARG A 139 -24.81 -12.36 -9.09
N THR A 140 -24.22 -12.11 -7.93
CA THR A 140 -24.92 -11.58 -6.76
C THR A 140 -24.93 -10.05 -6.82
N TRP A 141 -26.04 -9.45 -6.38
CA TRP A 141 -26.19 -7.99 -6.28
C TRP A 141 -25.87 -7.43 -4.89
N TYR A 142 -25.78 -8.31 -3.90
CA TYR A 142 -25.52 -7.98 -2.50
C TYR A 142 -24.03 -8.16 -2.18
N PRO A 143 -23.28 -7.07 -2.00
CA PRO A 143 -21.86 -7.17 -1.69
C PRO A 143 -21.64 -7.63 -0.25
N ARG A 144 -20.62 -8.47 -0.05
CA ARG A 144 -20.15 -8.94 1.26
C ARG A 144 -18.62 -8.94 1.31
N CYS A 145 -18.07 -8.32 2.35
CA CYS A 145 -16.63 -8.18 2.54
C CYS A 145 -16.10 -9.34 3.39
N ILE A 146 -15.40 -10.26 2.74
CA ILE A 146 -14.79 -11.42 3.41
C ILE A 146 -13.87 -11.02 4.57
N ASN A 147 -13.09 -9.95 4.43
CA ASN A 147 -12.16 -9.51 5.47
C ASN A 147 -12.87 -8.93 6.70
N CYS A 148 -13.99 -8.22 6.50
CA CYS A 148 -14.77 -7.68 7.61
C CYS A 148 -15.58 -8.80 8.29
N GLU A 149 -16.16 -9.73 7.52
CA GLU A 149 -16.83 -10.91 8.06
C GLU A 149 -15.88 -11.77 8.90
N HIS A 150 -14.70 -12.07 8.35
CA HIS A 150 -13.68 -12.82 9.07
C HIS A 150 -13.25 -12.11 10.36
N SER A 151 -13.00 -10.80 10.31
CA SER A 151 -12.63 -10.03 11.51
C SER A 151 -13.74 -10.05 12.57
N ASN A 152 -15.01 -9.94 12.18
CA ASN A 152 -16.12 -10.00 13.12
C ASN A 152 -16.20 -11.38 13.77
N ALA A 153 -16.02 -12.45 13.00
CA ALA A 153 -16.07 -13.83 13.49
C ALA A 153 -14.89 -14.20 14.40
N THR A 154 -13.66 -13.78 14.06
CA THR A 154 -12.45 -14.23 14.78
C THR A 154 -11.94 -13.25 15.82
N LYS A 155 -12.20 -11.95 15.66
CA LYS A 155 -11.69 -10.88 16.53
C LYS A 155 -12.80 -10.15 17.28
N GLY A 156 -14.07 -10.56 17.11
CA GLY A 156 -15.21 -9.93 17.78
C GLY A 156 -15.47 -8.49 17.36
N THR A 157 -14.96 -8.05 16.19
CA THR A 157 -15.24 -6.70 15.69
C THR A 157 -16.70 -6.54 15.27
N ARG A 158 -17.16 -5.29 15.12
CA ARG A 158 -18.51 -4.95 14.65
C ARG A 158 -18.46 -4.17 13.33
N TYR A 159 -17.59 -4.57 12.42
CA TYR A 159 -17.46 -3.90 11.13
C TYR A 159 -18.68 -4.16 10.26
N ARG A 160 -19.12 -3.14 9.51
CA ARG A 160 -20.07 -3.33 8.43
C ARG A 160 -19.47 -4.29 7.40
N THR A 161 -20.28 -5.19 6.87
CA THR A 161 -19.83 -6.22 5.92
C THR A 161 -20.47 -6.07 4.55
N ASP A 162 -21.45 -5.19 4.39
CA ASP A 162 -22.25 -4.94 3.20
C ASP A 162 -21.53 -4.06 2.16
N HIS A 163 -20.31 -4.47 1.79
CA HIS A 163 -19.49 -3.83 0.76
C HIS A 163 -18.51 -4.85 0.16
N PRO A 164 -17.98 -4.63 -1.06
CA PRO A 164 -16.97 -5.53 -1.62
C PRO A 164 -15.64 -5.37 -0.88
N ALA A 165 -14.80 -6.41 -0.90
CA ALA A 165 -13.44 -6.38 -0.32
C ALA A 165 -12.50 -5.32 -0.96
N SER A 166 -12.92 -4.72 -2.08
CA SER A 166 -12.27 -3.59 -2.76
C SER A 166 -12.75 -2.21 -2.36
N SER A 167 -13.73 -2.11 -1.47
CA SER A 167 -14.20 -0.81 -1.00
C SER A 167 -13.07 -0.01 -0.33
N PRO A 168 -12.83 1.25 -0.73
CA PRO A 168 -11.87 2.12 -0.06
C PRO A 168 -12.28 2.44 1.39
N ASN A 169 -13.57 2.26 1.72
CA ASN A 169 -14.11 2.47 3.06
C ASN A 169 -14.15 1.19 3.93
N CYS A 170 -13.58 0.08 3.44
CA CYS A 170 -13.48 -1.16 4.21
C CYS A 170 -12.75 -0.95 5.53
N SER A 171 -13.36 -1.34 6.64
CA SER A 171 -12.78 -1.17 7.99
C SER A 171 -11.52 -2.01 8.18
N SER A 172 -11.53 -3.26 7.71
CA SER A 172 -10.33 -4.10 7.72
C SER A 172 -9.19 -3.48 6.89
N TYR A 173 -9.50 -2.85 5.75
CA TYR A 173 -8.49 -2.16 4.94
C TYR A 173 -7.92 -0.92 5.66
N LYS A 174 -8.77 -0.11 6.30
CA LYS A 174 -8.33 1.04 7.09
C LYS A 174 -7.42 0.63 8.24
N LYS A 175 -7.68 -0.53 8.86
CA LYS A 175 -6.80 -1.11 9.88
C LYS A 175 -5.43 -1.51 9.31
N GLU A 176 -5.39 -2.10 8.12
CA GLU A 176 -4.12 -2.39 7.44
C GLU A 176 -3.37 -1.11 7.08
N ILE A 177 -4.06 -0.04 6.64
CA ILE A 177 -3.46 1.28 6.42
C ILE A 177 -2.82 1.79 7.70
N GLN A 178 -3.54 1.80 8.82
CA GLN A 178 -2.98 2.28 10.08
C GLN A 178 -1.75 1.46 10.52
N THR A 179 -1.83 0.14 10.39
CA THR A 179 -0.71 -0.76 10.70
C THR A 179 0.49 -0.46 9.80
N TYR A 180 0.26 -0.25 8.51
CA TYR A 180 1.29 0.16 7.56
C TYR A 180 1.91 1.50 7.94
N LYS A 181 1.10 2.51 8.28
CA LYS A 181 1.59 3.85 8.67
C LYS A 181 2.53 3.78 9.86
N ASN A 182 2.26 2.92 10.83
CA ASN A 182 3.14 2.73 12.00
C ASN A 182 4.54 2.21 11.63
N THR A 183 4.68 1.57 10.45
CA THR A 183 5.97 1.08 9.91
C THR A 183 6.70 2.11 9.04
N ARG A 184 6.16 3.32 8.91
CA ARG A 184 6.69 4.39 8.07
C ARG A 184 7.17 5.59 8.88
N ASP A 185 8.15 6.26 8.31
CA ASP A 185 8.78 7.47 8.82
C ASP A 185 8.13 8.67 8.14
N TYR A 186 7.04 9.17 8.74
CA TYR A 186 6.35 10.37 8.26
C TYR A 186 7.02 11.61 8.83
#